data_AF-A0A3D0KQ32-F1
#
_entry.id   AF-A0A3D0KQ32-F1
#
_cell.length_a   1.000
_cell.length_b   1.000
_cell.length_c   1.000
_cell.angle_alpha   90.00
_cell.angle_beta   90.00
_cell.angle_gamma   90.00
#
_symmetry.space_group_name_H-M   'P 1'
#
loop_
_entity.id
_entity.type
_entity.pdbx_description
1 polymer ?
#
loop_
_entity_poly.entity_id
_entity_poly.type
_entity_poly.pdbx_seq_one_letter_code
_entity_poly.pdbx_strand_id
1 'polypeptide(L)'
;MNSDGRTAPGGRIRAQLQYLAPSDDGSAVYHASQAGGAAAAHDGQYRWHEVDIADARGRDLSLDRQGFMLMPHNSAVADFSDDAALADIYEPEI
;
A
#
# COMPACT_ATOMS: atom_id res chain seq x y z
N MET A 1 3.44 -30.62 -7.13
CA MET A 1 2.40 -30.36 -6.10
C MET A 1 2.29 -31.61 -5.23
N ASN A 2 2.28 -31.44 -3.91
CA ASN A 2 1.92 -32.53 -2.99
C ASN A 2 0.44 -32.38 -2.66
N SER A 3 -0.28 -33.49 -2.46
CA SER A 3 -1.75 -33.61 -2.42
C SER A 3 -2.47 -32.92 -1.24
N ASP A 4 -1.78 -32.04 -0.48
CA ASP A 4 -2.28 -31.42 0.75
C ASP A 4 -2.20 -29.87 0.71
N GLY A 5 -1.96 -29.29 -0.48
CA GLY A 5 -1.94 -27.82 -0.70
C GLY A 5 -0.83 -27.03 0.00
N ARG A 6 -0.06 -27.68 0.90
CA ARG A 6 0.98 -27.03 1.69
C ARG A 6 2.29 -26.93 0.89
N THR A 7 2.69 -25.71 0.57
CA THR A 7 4.01 -25.42 0.01
C THR A 7 5.09 -25.81 1.02
N ALA A 8 6.15 -26.47 0.57
CA ALA A 8 7.30 -26.80 1.43
C ALA A 8 7.87 -25.52 2.08
N PRO A 9 8.39 -25.58 3.32
CA PRO A 9 9.03 -24.42 3.96
C PRO A 9 10.14 -23.87 3.06
N GLY A 10 10.10 -22.56 2.80
CA GLY A 10 10.99 -21.87 1.86
C GLY A 10 10.56 -21.91 0.39
N GLY A 11 9.40 -22.51 0.07
CA GLY A 11 8.82 -22.50 -1.26
C GLY A 11 8.27 -21.14 -1.70
N ARG A 12 7.96 -21.01 -2.99
CA ARG A 12 7.24 -19.86 -3.57
C ARG A 12 5.88 -20.34 -4.08
N ILE A 13 4.87 -19.50 -3.92
CA ILE A 13 3.57 -19.68 -4.58
C ILE A 13 3.36 -18.55 -5.58
N ARG A 14 2.51 -18.81 -6.57
CA ARG A 14 2.05 -17.78 -7.50
C ARG A 14 0.60 -17.46 -7.17
N ALA A 15 0.29 -16.19 -7.00
CA ALA A 15 -1.02 -15.74 -6.53
C ALA A 15 -1.45 -14.45 -7.22
N GLN A 16 -2.76 -14.25 -7.32
CA GLN A 16 -3.35 -13.01 -7.80
C GLN A 16 -3.47 -12.04 -6.63
N LEU A 17 -2.83 -10.87 -6.74
CA LEU A 17 -3.01 -9.75 -5.83
C LEU A 17 -3.69 -8.59 -6.57
N GLN A 18 -4.62 -7.93 -5.89
CA GLN A 18 -5.31 -6.78 -6.43
C GLN A 18 -4.56 -5.51 -6.01
N TYR A 19 -4.23 -4.66 -6.98
CA TYR A 19 -3.62 -3.37 -6.78
C TYR A 19 -4.54 -2.28 -7.29
N LEU A 20 -4.56 -1.14 -6.61
CA LEU A 20 -5.22 0.06 -7.12
C LEU A 20 -4.27 0.75 -8.09
N ALA A 21 -4.59 0.69 -9.39
CA ALA A 21 -3.80 1.33 -10.43
C ALA A 21 -4.36 2.74 -10.73
N PRO A 22 -3.50 3.71 -11.08
CA PRO A 22 -3.93 5.03 -11.51
C PRO A 22 -4.96 4.99 -12.63
N SER A 23 -5.97 5.85 -12.53
CA SER A 23 -6.87 6.20 -13.62
C SER A 23 -6.15 7.03 -14.69
N ASP A 24 -6.83 7.34 -15.79
CA ASP A 24 -6.27 8.14 -16.89
C ASP A 24 -5.88 9.57 -16.45
N ASP A 25 -6.43 10.06 -15.34
CA ASP A 25 -6.07 11.32 -14.69
C ASP A 25 -4.84 11.22 -13.75
N GLY A 26 -4.25 10.02 -13.62
CA GLY A 26 -3.09 9.76 -12.77
C GLY A 26 -3.41 9.50 -11.30
N SER A 27 -4.68 9.55 -10.88
CA SER A 27 -5.08 9.36 -9.48
C SER A 27 -5.29 7.89 -9.11
N ALA A 28 -4.84 7.49 -7.91
CA ALA A 28 -5.05 6.17 -7.31
C ALA A 28 -5.30 6.31 -5.80
N VAL A 29 -6.33 7.08 -5.45
CA VAL A 29 -6.61 7.47 -4.05
C VAL A 29 -7.64 6.52 -3.45
N TYR A 30 -7.34 5.94 -2.29
CA TYR A 30 -8.31 5.20 -1.50
C TYR A 30 -8.93 6.13 -0.47
N HIS A 31 -10.25 6.35 -0.54
CA HIS A 31 -10.94 7.24 0.38
C HIS A 31 -11.36 6.48 1.64
N ALA A 32 -11.15 7.11 2.80
CA ALA A 32 -11.57 6.51 4.07
C ALA A 32 -13.08 6.21 4.07
N SER A 33 -13.45 5.06 4.65
CA SER A 33 -14.83 4.60 4.67
C SER A 33 -15.74 5.65 5.30
N GLN A 34 -16.76 6.08 4.55
CA GLN A 34 -17.84 6.89 5.09
C GLN A 34 -18.67 6.03 6.06
N ALA A 35 -19.10 6.62 7.17
CA ALA A 35 -19.94 5.92 8.14
C ALA A 35 -21.21 5.36 7.45
N GLY A 36 -21.55 4.10 7.73
CA GLY A 36 -22.71 3.43 7.11
C GLY A 36 -22.40 2.12 6.37
N GLY A 37 -21.14 1.68 6.34
CA GLY A 37 -20.77 0.33 5.89
C GLY A 37 -20.80 0.13 4.37
N ALA A 38 -20.91 1.21 3.60
CA ALA A 38 -20.69 1.15 2.16
C ALA A 38 -19.22 0.81 1.86
N ALA A 39 -18.98 0.15 0.72
CA ALA A 39 -17.63 -0.03 0.22
C ALA A 39 -16.93 1.33 0.12
N ALA A 40 -15.68 1.39 0.59
CA ALA A 40 -14.89 2.61 0.52
C ALA A 40 -14.79 3.10 -0.93
N ALA A 41 -15.01 4.39 -1.14
CA ALA A 41 -14.79 5.00 -2.44
C ALA A 41 -13.28 4.95 -2.75
N HIS A 42 -12.94 4.82 -4.02
CA HIS A 42 -11.56 4.92 -4.48
C HIS A 42 -11.56 5.50 -5.88
N ASP A 43 -10.52 6.27 -6.17
CA ASP A 43 -10.16 6.66 -7.53
C ASP A 43 -9.18 5.64 -8.09
N GLY A 44 -9.10 5.53 -9.41
CA GLY A 44 -8.31 4.47 -10.05
C GLY A 44 -9.12 3.20 -10.30
N GLN A 45 -8.42 2.20 -10.83
CA GLN A 45 -9.01 0.92 -11.23
C GLN A 45 -8.26 -0.22 -10.55
N TYR A 46 -9.01 -1.11 -9.90
CA TYR A 46 -8.43 -2.33 -9.36
C TYR A 46 -7.97 -3.25 -10.49
N ARG A 47 -6.69 -3.61 -10.45
CA ARG A 47 -6.08 -4.55 -11.41
C ARG A 47 -5.49 -5.72 -10.67
N TRP A 48 -5.76 -6.91 -11.19
CA TRP A 48 -5.17 -8.15 -10.70
C TRP A 48 -3.78 -8.33 -11.32
N HIS A 49 -2.79 -8.53 -10.46
CA HIS A 49 -1.43 -8.82 -10.85
C HIS A 49 -1.02 -10.17 -10.28
N GLU A 50 -0.48 -11.02 -11.15
CA GLU A 50 0.08 -12.29 -10.75
C GLU A 50 1.49 -12.07 -10.19
N VAL A 51 1.67 -12.41 -8.92
CA VAL A 51 2.93 -12.21 -8.20
C VAL A 51 3.43 -13.52 -7.61
N ASP A 52 4.75 -13.61 -7.44
CA ASP A 52 5.38 -14.70 -6.73
C ASP A 52 5.55 -14.32 -5.24
N ILE A 53 4.92 -15.06 -4.35
CA ILE A 53 5.00 -14.87 -2.90
C ILE A 53 5.90 -15.94 -2.31
N ALA A 54 6.96 -15.51 -1.60
CA ALA A 54 7.89 -16.41 -0.93
C ALA A 54 7.43 -16.77 0.49
N ASP A 55 7.57 -18.04 0.87
CA ASP A 55 7.33 -18.47 2.26
C ASP A 55 8.42 -17.92 3.18
N ALA A 56 7.97 -17.10 4.13
CA ALA A 56 8.81 -16.45 5.11
C ALA A 56 8.86 -17.19 6.46
N ARG A 57 8.11 -18.27 6.65
CA ARG A 57 8.11 -19.03 7.92
C ARG A 57 9.52 -19.55 8.23
N GLY A 58 9.98 -19.31 9.46
CA GLY A 58 11.31 -19.70 9.92
C GLY A 58 12.45 -18.78 9.45
N ARG A 59 12.14 -17.66 8.77
CA ARG A 59 13.11 -16.59 8.50
C ARG A 59 13.15 -15.60 9.67
N ASP A 60 14.32 -15.02 9.93
CA ASP A 60 14.47 -13.91 10.87
C ASP A 60 13.95 -12.61 10.22
N LEU A 61 12.68 -12.30 10.47
CA LEU A 61 12.03 -11.07 10.02
C LEU A 61 11.59 -10.24 11.21
N SER A 62 11.68 -8.92 11.07
CA SER A 62 11.13 -7.96 12.03
C SER A 62 10.37 -6.86 11.29
N LEU A 63 9.31 -6.33 11.92
CA LEU A 63 8.60 -5.19 11.36
C LEU A 63 9.51 -3.97 11.18
N ASP A 64 10.48 -3.79 12.07
CA ASP A 64 11.45 -2.70 11.97
C ASP A 64 12.35 -2.78 10.73
N ARG A 65 12.63 -4.00 10.21
CA ARG A 65 13.48 -4.19 9.03
C ARG A 65 12.69 -4.38 7.74
N GLN A 66 11.49 -4.97 7.82
CA GLN A 66 10.71 -5.38 6.63
C GLN A 66 9.24 -4.94 6.66
N GLY A 67 8.73 -4.44 7.78
CA GLY A 67 7.33 -4.05 7.96
C GLY A 67 7.03 -2.62 7.52
N PHE A 68 7.99 -1.70 7.69
CA PHE A 68 7.86 -0.31 7.27
C PHE A 68 9.19 0.21 6.76
N MET A 69 9.19 0.88 5.60
CA MET A 69 10.34 1.64 5.13
C MET A 69 10.13 3.10 5.49
N LEU A 70 10.92 3.62 6.44
CA LEU A 70 11.04 5.06 6.63
C LEU A 70 11.82 5.60 5.43
N MET A 71 11.10 6.05 4.40
CA MET A 71 11.73 6.75 3.29
C MET A 71 11.98 8.20 3.72
N PRO A 72 13.22 8.72 3.63
CA PRO A 72 13.46 10.13 3.86
C PRO A 72 12.65 10.94 2.84
N HIS A 73 11.61 11.60 3.34
CA HIS A 73 10.79 12.51 2.59
C HIS A 73 11.05 13.93 3.11
N ASN A 74 11.71 14.75 2.30
CA ASN A 74 11.85 16.17 2.61
C ASN A 74 10.54 16.85 2.23
N SER A 75 9.65 17.05 3.21
CA SER A 75 8.44 17.84 2.97
C SER A 75 8.83 19.25 2.52
N ALA A 76 8.07 19.80 1.58
CA ALA A 76 8.15 21.21 1.24
C ALA A 76 7.67 22.11 2.40
N VAL A 77 6.89 21.58 3.33
CA VAL A 77 6.52 22.23 4.59
C VAL A 77 7.53 21.90 5.68
N ALA A 78 8.21 22.93 6.17
CA ALA A 78 9.19 22.80 7.25
C ALA A 78 8.57 22.87 8.65
N ASP A 79 7.41 23.52 8.79
CA ASP A 79 6.68 23.71 10.05
C ASP A 79 5.19 23.42 9.84
N PHE A 80 4.73 22.30 10.39
CA PHE A 80 3.32 21.86 10.31
C PHE A 80 2.41 22.57 11.31
N SER A 81 2.91 23.56 12.05
CA SER A 81 2.10 24.44 12.90
C SER A 81 1.86 25.82 12.29
N ASP A 82 2.46 26.12 11.13
CA ASP A 82 2.18 27.33 10.38
C ASP A 82 0.98 27.11 9.44
N ASP A 83 -0.17 27.63 9.86
CA ASP A 83 -1.43 27.52 9.12
C ASP A 83 -1.33 28.09 7.69
N ALA A 84 -0.50 29.11 7.46
CA ALA A 84 -0.31 29.67 6.13
C ALA A 84 0.52 28.72 5.24
N ALA A 85 1.59 28.13 5.79
CA ALA A 85 2.39 27.14 5.07
C ALA A 85 1.59 25.87 4.75
N LEU A 86 0.70 25.44 5.65
CA LEU A 86 -0.23 24.35 5.39
C LEU A 86 -1.19 24.67 4.23
N ALA A 87 -1.83 25.85 4.28
CA ALA A 87 -2.80 26.25 3.25
C ALA A 87 -2.17 26.44 1.86
N ASP A 88 -0.96 27.01 1.80
CA ASP A 88 -0.31 27.34 0.52
C ASP A 88 0.45 26.16 -0.11
N ILE A 89 0.93 25.20 0.69
CA ILE A 89 1.82 24.14 0.22
C ILE A 89 1.23 22.74 0.42
N TYR A 90 0.72 22.43 1.61
CA TYR A 90 0.29 21.06 1.93
C TYR A 90 -1.11 20.72 1.46
N GLU A 91 -2.11 21.56 1.74
CA GLU A 91 -3.51 21.32 1.33
C GLU A 91 -3.68 21.16 -0.20
N PRO A 92 -2.90 21.83 -1.07
CA PRO A 92 -2.92 21.57 -2.51
C PRO A 92 -2.32 20.23 -2.97
N GLU A 93 -1.54 19.53 -2.12
CA GLU A 93 -0.90 18.25 -2.46
C GLU A 93 -1.81 17.03 -2.24
N ILE A 94 -2.92 17.18 -1.51
CA ILE A 94 -3.87 16.12 -1.13
C ILE A 94 -5.14 16.19 -1.98
#